data_AF-A0A256FHF0-F1
#
_entry.id   AF-A0A256FHF0-F1
#
_cell.length_a   1.000
_cell.length_b   1.000
_cell.length_c   1.000
_cell.angle_alpha   90.00
_cell.angle_beta   90.00
_cell.angle_gamma   90.00
#
_symmetry.space_group_name_H-M   'P 1'
#
loop_
_entity.id
_entity.type
_entity.pdbx_description
1 polymer ?
#
loop_
_entity_poly.entity_id
_entity_poly.type
_entity_poly.pdbx_seq_one_letter_code
_entity_poly.pdbx_strand_id
1 'polypeptide(L)'
;MPMDTEAPVVDRMIELKEETREFLSQLREEDIDLMKHGLDLIRSLRTIGRFMRWVILGVLAILIGVVSLYENTVKLIAYFQK
;
A
#
# COMPACT_ATOMS: atom_id res chain seq x y z
N MET A 1 -10.48 -41.05 -11.86
CA MET A 1 -11.56 -40.73 -10.90
C MET A 1 -11.43 -39.24 -10.59
N PRO A 2 -12.35 -38.38 -11.05
CA PRO A 2 -12.32 -36.97 -10.66
C PRO A 2 -12.54 -36.90 -9.14
N MET A 3 -11.63 -36.27 -8.42
CA MET A 3 -11.77 -36.02 -6.99
C MET A 3 -12.90 -35.02 -6.78
N ASP A 4 -13.88 -35.40 -5.96
CA ASP A 4 -14.98 -34.56 -5.47
C ASP A 4 -14.42 -33.27 -4.82
N THR A 5 -14.15 -32.27 -5.65
CA THR A 5 -13.70 -30.95 -5.20
C THR A 5 -14.90 -30.09 -4.81
N GLU A 6 -16.12 -30.50 -5.21
CA GLU A 6 -17.38 -29.81 -4.92
C GLU A 6 -17.86 -30.03 -3.47
N ALA A 7 -17.75 -31.25 -2.94
CA ALA A 7 -18.13 -31.58 -1.56
C ALA A 7 -17.50 -30.66 -0.49
N PRO A 8 -16.17 -30.38 -0.51
CA PRO A 8 -15.54 -29.46 0.46
C PRO A 8 -15.81 -27.98 0.21
N VAL A 9 -16.36 -27.59 -0.95
CA VAL A 9 -16.75 -26.19 -1.23
C VAL A 9 -18.16 -25.93 -0.70
N VAL A 10 -19.08 -26.86 -0.92
CA VAL A 10 -20.45 -26.78 -0.43
C VAL A 10 -20.49 -26.73 1.11
N ASP A 11 -19.72 -27.59 1.78
CA ASP A 11 -19.67 -27.63 3.25
C ASP A 11 -19.15 -26.30 3.85
N ARG A 12 -18.11 -25.70 3.24
CA ARG A 12 -17.61 -24.37 3.65
C ARG A 12 -18.64 -23.27 3.44
N MET A 13 -19.45 -23.32 2.38
CA MET A 13 -20.48 -22.33 2.11
C MET A 13 -21.60 -22.35 3.17
N ILE A 14 -21.87 -23.51 3.76
CA ILE A 14 -22.86 -23.72 4.83
C ILE A 14 -22.36 -23.10 6.16
N GLU A 15 -21.05 -23.07 6.38
CA GLU A 15 -20.44 -22.46 7.58
C GLU A 15 -20.32 -20.92 7.50
N LEU A 16 -20.50 -20.33 6.32
CA LEU A 16 -20.49 -18.87 6.16
C LEU A 16 -21.71 -18.21 6.81
N LYS A 17 -21.51 -17.01 7.36
CA LYS A 17 -22.59 -16.12 7.80
C LYS A 17 -23.55 -15.85 6.64
N GLU A 18 -24.83 -15.74 6.96
CA GLU A 18 -25.92 -15.54 5.99
C GLU A 18 -25.64 -14.35 5.04
N GLU A 19 -25.23 -13.21 5.59
CA GLU A 19 -24.84 -12.02 4.82
C GLU A 19 -23.70 -12.30 3.82
N THR A 20 -22.69 -13.09 4.21
CA THR A 20 -21.57 -13.41 3.32
C THR A 20 -22.00 -14.38 2.22
N ARG A 21 -22.90 -15.31 2.52
CA ARG A 21 -23.44 -16.24 1.53
C ARG A 21 -24.31 -15.52 0.50
N GLU A 22 -25.15 -14.60 0.96
CA GLU A 22 -25.98 -13.76 0.09
C GLU A 22 -25.14 -12.80 -0.76
N PHE A 23 -24.09 -12.20 -0.19
CA PHE A 23 -23.14 -11.39 -0.96
C PHE A 23 -22.46 -12.21 -2.07
N LEU A 24 -21.96 -13.41 -1.74
CA LEU A 24 -21.28 -14.26 -2.73
C LEU A 24 -22.23 -14.81 -3.80
N SER A 25 -23.51 -15.02 -3.49
CA SER A 25 -24.48 -15.49 -4.48
C SER A 25 -24.87 -14.41 -5.50
N GLN A 26 -24.65 -13.14 -5.16
CA GLN A 26 -24.92 -12.00 -6.04
C GLN A 26 -23.71 -11.59 -6.90
N LEU A 27 -22.53 -12.18 -6.65
CA LEU A 27 -21.32 -11.80 -7.38
C LEU A 27 -21.30 -12.35 -8.81
N ARG A 28 -21.08 -11.45 -9.77
CA ARG A 28 -20.78 -11.82 -11.15
C ARG A 28 -19.27 -12.03 -11.31
N GLU A 29 -18.87 -12.79 -12.33
CA GLU A 29 -17.46 -13.08 -12.60
C GLU A 29 -16.61 -11.81 -12.74
N GLU A 30 -17.16 -10.76 -13.35
CA GLU A 30 -16.53 -9.44 -13.49
C GLU A 30 -16.29 -8.74 -12.14
N ASP A 31 -17.21 -8.89 -11.19
CA ASP A 31 -17.11 -8.29 -9.86
C ASP A 31 -16.04 -9.02 -9.03
N ILE A 32 -15.91 -10.34 -9.20
CA ILE A 32 -14.86 -11.17 -8.58
C ILE A 32 -13.47 -10.71 -9.02
N ASP A 33 -13.28 -10.50 -10.33
CA ASP A 33 -11.99 -10.09 -10.89
C ASP A 33 -11.62 -8.67 -10.44
N LEU A 34 -12.59 -7.75 -10.43
CA LEU A 34 -12.40 -6.39 -9.93
C LEU A 34 -11.99 -6.37 -8.45
N MET A 35 -12.62 -7.18 -7.60
CA MET A 35 -12.24 -7.30 -6.18
C MET A 35 -10.83 -7.86 -6.02
N LYS A 36 -10.43 -8.86 -6.82
CA LYS A 36 -9.08 -9.43 -6.78
C LYS A 36 -8.04 -8.36 -7.10
N HIS A 37 -8.27 -7.58 -8.16
CA HIS A 37 -7.41 -6.45 -8.51
C HIS A 37 -7.39 -5.37 -7.41
N GLY A 38 -8.54 -5.06 -6.81
CA GLY A 38 -8.64 -4.10 -5.71
C GLY A 38 -7.84 -4.54 -4.47
N LEU A 39 -7.90 -5.83 -4.12
CA LEU A 39 -7.14 -6.38 -3.00
C LEU A 39 -5.62 -6.33 -3.24
N ASP A 40 -5.18 -6.63 -4.46
CA ASP A 40 -3.75 -6.54 -4.82
C ASP A 40 -3.26 -5.08 -4.82
N LEU A 41 -4.10 -4.13 -5.24
CA LEU A 41 -3.81 -2.71 -5.14
C LEU A 41 -3.66 -2.26 -3.68
N ILE A 42 -4.62 -2.61 -2.81
CA ILE A 42 -4.57 -2.28 -1.38
C ILE A 42 -3.34 -2.91 -0.72
N ARG A 43 -3.03 -4.17 -1.04
CA ARG A 43 -1.82 -4.85 -0.54
C ARG A 43 -0.56 -4.11 -0.95
N SER A 44 -0.48 -3.66 -2.20
CA SER A 44 0.65 -2.90 -2.73
C SER A 44 0.77 -1.52 -2.09
N LEU A 45 -0.34 -0.80 -1.94
CA LEU A 45 -0.39 0.51 -1.25
C LEU A 45 0.00 0.40 0.23
N ARG A 46 -0.43 -0.65 0.92
CA ARG A 46 -0.06 -0.91 2.32
C ARG A 46 1.45 -1.07 2.48
N THR A 47 2.12 -1.70 1.52
CA THR A 47 3.59 -1.83 1.50
C THR A 47 4.28 -0.48 1.26
N ILE A 48 3.74 0.36 0.38
CA ILE A 48 4.34 1.65 0.00
C ILE A 48 4.13 2.74 1.05
N GLY A 49 3.05 2.68 1.85
CA GLY A 49 2.70 3.75 2.80
C GLY A 49 3.80 4.08 3.82
N ARG A 50 4.49 3.06 4.37
CA ARG A 50 5.60 3.29 5.31
C ARG A 50 6.82 3.91 4.62
N PHE A 51 7.11 3.50 3.39
CA PHE A 51 8.21 4.06 2.60
C PHE A 51 7.96 5.54 2.27
N MET A 52 6.73 5.90 1.89
CA MET A 52 6.38 7.27 1.52
C MET A 52 6.62 8.28 2.65
N ARG A 53 6.39 7.88 3.91
CA ARG A 53 6.71 8.72 5.08
C ARG A 53 8.19 9.10 5.12
N TRP A 54 9.08 8.14 4.86
CA TRP A 54 10.51 8.38 4.84
C TRP A 54 10.96 9.21 3.64
N VAL A 55 10.32 9.03 2.49
CA VAL A 55 10.56 9.88 1.31
C VAL A 55 10.22 11.33 1.61
N ILE A 56 9.06 11.61 2.20
CA ILE A 56 8.63 12.98 2.55
C ILE A 56 9.62 13.60 3.54
N LEU A 57 9.99 12.87 4.60
CA LEU A 57 10.97 13.36 5.58
C LEU A 57 12.35 13.58 4.94
N GLY A 58 12.79 12.70 4.04
CA GLY A 58 14.04 12.83 3.30
C GLY A 58 14.07 14.07 2.42
N VAL A 59 13.00 14.34 1.68
CA VAL A 59 12.89 15.56 0.85
C VAL A 59 12.95 16.81 1.73
N LEU A 60 12.20 16.85 2.83
CA LEU A 60 12.25 17.97 3.77
C LEU A 60 13.64 18.17 4.37
N ALA A 61 14.31 17.08 4.78
CA ALA A 61 15.66 17.13 5.33
C ALA A 61 16.67 17.66 4.30
N ILE A 62 16.57 17.24 3.03
CA ILE A 62 17.42 17.73 1.95
C ILE A 62 17.21 19.23 1.74
N LEU A 63 15.97 19.70 1.65
CA LEU A 63 15.68 21.13 1.45
C LEU A 63 16.28 21.98 2.56
N ILE A 64 16.04 21.60 3.82
CA ILE A 64 16.58 22.32 4.99
C ILE A 64 18.11 22.24 5.01
N GLY A 65 18.67 21.05 4.74
CA GLY A 65 20.11 20.81 4.73
C GLY A 65 20.84 21.65 3.68
N VAL A 66 20.33 21.73 2.45
CA VAL A 66 20.93 22.52 1.36
C VAL A 66 20.95 24.00 1.70
N VAL A 67 19.83 24.55 2.19
CA VAL A 67 19.75 25.96 2.60
C VAL A 67 20.73 26.25 3.74
N SER A 68 20.76 25.40 4.77
CA SER A 68 21.67 25.57 5.91
C SER A 68 23.15 25.47 5.50
N LEU A 69 23.49 24.52 4.63
CA LEU A 69 24.85 24.38 4.11
C LEU A 69 25.28 25.59 3.31
N TYR A 70 24.39 26.13 2.46
CA TYR A 70 24.67 27.35 1.69
C TYR A 70 24.98 28.53 2.62
N GLU A 71 24.09 28.81 3.58
CA GLU A 71 24.29 29.91 4.53
C GLU A 71 25.59 29.78 5.32
N ASN A 72 25.88 28.58 5.82
CA ASN A 72 27.08 28.34 6.62
C ASN A 72 28.37 28.42 5.79
N THR A 73 28.34 27.95 4.54
CA THR A 73 29.49 28.07 3.62
C THR A 73 29.78 29.54 3.29
N VAL A 74 28.75 30.33 3.00
CA VAL A 74 28.90 31.77 2.75
C VAL A 74 29.45 32.48 3.98
N LYS A 75 28.91 32.20 5.18
CA LYS A 75 29.43 32.77 6.44
C LYS A 75 30.90 32.40 6.68
N LEU A 76 31.28 31.15 6.40
CA LEU A 76 32.64 30.66 6.54
C LEU A 76 33.60 31.40 5.60
N ILE A 77 33.25 31.52 4.32
CA ILE A 77 34.06 32.25 3.32
C ILE A 77 34.20 33.72 3.72
N ALA A 78 33.11 34.35 4.14
CA ALA A 78 33.12 35.76 4.58
C ALA A 78 34.03 35.99 5.80
N TYR A 79 34.13 35.01 6.70
CA TYR A 79 35.06 35.08 7.83
C TYR A 79 36.52 35.02 7.39
N PHE A 80 36.86 34.19 6.39
CA PHE A 80 38.22 34.08 5.86
C PHE A 80 38.64 35.23 4.95
N GLN A 81 37.68 35.98 4.39
CA GLN A 81 37.95 37.19 3.59
C GLN A 81 38.06 38.46 4.44
N LYS A 82 37.91 38.35 5.77
CA LYS A 82 38.06 39.45 6.73
C LYS A 82 39.47 39.46 7.33
#